data_AF-A0AAU5DHB9-F1
#
_entry.id   AF-A0AAU5DHB9-F1
#
_cell.length_a   1.000
_cell.length_b   1.000
_cell.length_c   1.000
_cell.angle_alpha   90.00
_cell.angle_beta   90.00
_cell.angle_gamma   90.00
#
_symmetry.space_group_name_H-M   'P 1'
#
loop_
_entity.id
_entity.type
_entity.pdbx_description
1 polymer ?
#
loop_
_entity_poly.entity_id
_entity_poly.type
_entity_poly.pdbx_seq_one_letter_code
_entity_poly.pdbx_strand_id
1 'polypeptide(L)'
;MHLKPEAQRQATTREVEYLKAASVHPDGHLPSKVSSRLLKAMLDAKFIYREDSDGYRLSDDEALVYAGDTTWRITLAGRRAALSAAQWRDLTERVDDSGAFTSKVHWVTKNGLAWLGLAEYRDDHGNVQPDDGGTGEHGPLFRAFRTELGQRVAQLAEADTFK
;
A
#
# COMPACT_ATOMS: atom_id res chain seq x y z
N MET A 1 -26.23 -18.05 3.17
CA MET A 1 -26.39 -16.59 3.25
C MET A 1 -25.32 -15.97 2.36
N HIS A 2 -25.70 -15.38 1.23
CA HIS A 2 -24.78 -14.64 0.36
C HIS A 2 -24.64 -13.23 0.94
N LEU A 3 -23.53 -12.94 1.60
CA LEU A 3 -23.16 -11.57 1.93
C LEU A 3 -22.78 -10.88 0.62
N LYS A 4 -23.52 -9.84 0.23
CA LYS A 4 -23.12 -8.98 -0.89
C LYS A 4 -21.72 -8.41 -0.58
N PRO A 5 -20.79 -8.37 -1.55
CA PRO A 5 -19.51 -7.71 -1.33
C PRO A 5 -19.80 -6.24 -1.02
N GLU A 6 -19.48 -5.79 0.19
CA GLU A 6 -19.43 -4.37 0.48
C GLU A 6 -18.38 -3.77 -0.45
N ALA A 7 -18.80 -2.84 -1.31
CA ALA A 7 -17.87 -2.07 -2.11
C ALA A 7 -16.85 -1.47 -1.15
N GLN A 8 -15.57 -1.83 -1.35
CA GLN A 8 -14.50 -1.41 -0.46
C GLN A 8 -14.53 0.12 -0.38
N ARG A 9 -14.86 0.65 0.81
CA ARG A 9 -14.98 2.09 1.06
C ARG A 9 -13.74 2.79 0.51
N GLN A 10 -13.90 3.93 -0.16
CA GLN A 10 -12.75 4.76 -0.48
C GLN A 10 -12.29 5.55 0.74
N ALA A 11 -10.98 5.58 0.99
CA ALA A 11 -10.41 6.42 2.02
C ALA A 11 -10.63 7.91 1.68
N THR A 12 -10.99 8.69 2.69
CA THR A 12 -11.02 10.15 2.59
C THR A 12 -9.60 10.71 2.42
N THR A 13 -9.46 11.94 1.93
CA THR A 13 -8.15 12.59 1.76
C THR A 13 -7.28 12.52 3.02
N ARG A 14 -7.88 12.75 4.19
CA ARG A 14 -7.16 12.71 5.47
C ARG A 14 -6.73 11.30 5.86
N GLU A 15 -7.54 10.28 5.58
CA GLU A 15 -7.16 8.87 5.79
C GLU A 15 -6.02 8.49 4.84
N VAL A 16 -6.10 8.88 3.56
CA VAL A 16 -5.05 8.65 2.56
C VAL A 16 -3.70 9.20 3.00
N GLU A 17 -3.66 10.41 3.57
CA GLU A 17 -2.40 10.99 4.10
C GLU A 17 -1.74 10.09 5.15
N TYR A 18 -2.50 9.60 6.13
CA TYR A 18 -1.96 8.71 7.17
C TYR A 18 -1.61 7.33 6.63
N LEU A 19 -2.42 6.78 5.71
CA LEU A 19 -2.14 5.49 5.10
C LEU A 19 -0.90 5.53 4.21
N LYS A 20 -0.65 6.64 3.51
CA LYS A 20 0.60 6.87 2.77
C LYS A 20 1.79 6.95 3.70
N ALA A 21 1.69 7.72 4.78
CA ALA A 21 2.76 7.80 5.78
C ALA A 21 3.06 6.43 6.42
N ALA A 22 2.01 5.66 6.75
CA ALA A 22 2.16 4.31 7.26
C ALA A 22 2.75 3.34 6.23
N SER A 23 2.45 3.54 4.95
CA SER A 23 2.99 2.70 3.87
C SER A 23 4.50 2.81 3.73
N VAL A 24 5.04 4.00 4.00
CA VAL A 24 6.48 4.33 3.91
C VAL A 24 7.23 3.88 5.16
N HIS A 25 6.53 3.71 6.29
CA HIS A 25 7.15 3.21 7.52
C HIS A 25 7.58 1.74 7.33
N PRO A 26 8.81 1.34 7.73
CA PRO A 26 9.31 -0.03 7.57
C PRO A 26 8.36 -1.10 8.13
N ASP A 27 7.83 -0.85 9.34
CA ASP A 27 6.89 -1.78 10.00
C ASP A 27 5.41 -1.50 9.72
N GLY A 28 5.09 -0.55 8.83
CA GLY A 28 3.72 -0.19 8.50
C GLY A 28 3.00 0.67 9.55
N HIS A 29 3.72 1.34 10.44
CA HIS A 29 3.15 2.08 11.56
C HIS A 29 2.50 3.40 11.13
N LEU A 30 1.30 3.66 11.64
CA LEU A 30 0.68 4.97 11.51
C LEU A 30 1.48 6.02 12.31
N PRO A 31 1.56 7.26 11.82
CA PRO A 31 2.13 8.37 12.59
C PRO A 31 1.47 8.53 13.96
N SER A 32 2.22 9.02 14.95
CA SER A 32 1.63 9.40 16.23
C SER A 32 0.63 10.55 16.05
N LYS A 33 -0.39 10.62 16.90
CA LYS A 33 -1.44 11.67 16.93
C LYS A 33 -2.54 11.58 15.85
N VAL A 34 -2.96 10.37 15.48
CA VAL A 34 -4.23 10.16 14.77
C VAL A 34 -5.39 10.27 15.77
N SER A 35 -6.44 11.02 15.44
CA SER A 35 -7.59 11.15 16.35
C SER A 35 -8.36 9.83 16.47
N SER A 36 -8.93 9.55 17.65
CA SER A 36 -9.68 8.31 17.90
C SER A 36 -10.84 8.11 16.93
N ARG A 37 -11.49 9.21 16.50
CA ARG A 37 -12.54 9.17 15.48
C ARG A 37 -12.01 8.65 14.13
N LEU A 38 -10.82 9.08 13.73
CA LEU A 38 -10.22 8.67 12.46
C LEU A 38 -9.66 7.25 12.54
N LEU A 39 -9.08 6.87 13.69
CA LEU A 39 -8.66 5.49 13.95
C LEU A 39 -9.86 4.53 13.87
N LYS A 40 -10.97 4.87 14.53
CA LYS A 40 -12.20 4.08 14.43
C LYS A 40 -12.67 3.94 12.98
N ALA A 41 -12.76 5.05 12.23
CA ALA A 41 -13.19 5.00 10.83
C ALA A 41 -12.28 4.12 9.95
N MET A 42 -10.96 4.21 10.12
CA MET A 42 -10.01 3.38 9.36
C MET A 42 -10.03 1.90 9.79
N LEU A 43 -10.28 1.63 11.07
CA LEU A 43 -10.40 0.29 11.61
C LEU A 43 -11.69 -0.40 11.15
N ASP A 44 -12.82 0.30 11.22
CA ASP A 44 -14.12 -0.17 10.72
C ASP A 44 -14.00 -0.49 9.20
N ALA A 45 -13.25 0.32 8.45
CA ALA A 45 -12.95 0.11 7.03
C ALA A 45 -11.84 -0.94 6.76
N LYS A 46 -11.30 -1.58 7.80
CA LYS A 46 -10.23 -2.59 7.75
C LYS A 46 -8.92 -2.13 7.10
N PHE A 47 -8.68 -0.82 7.05
CA PHE A 47 -7.43 -0.25 6.53
C PHE A 47 -6.27 -0.38 7.50
N ILE A 48 -6.59 -0.48 8.78
CA ILE A 48 -5.60 -0.59 9.85
C ILE A 48 -6.00 -1.69 10.83
N TYR A 49 -5.06 -2.05 11.67
CA TYR A 49 -5.26 -2.92 12.80
C TYR A 49 -4.29 -2.58 13.93
N ARG A 50 -4.46 -3.22 15.08
CA ARG A 50 -3.55 -3.09 16.21
C ARG A 50 -3.21 -4.48 16.74
N GLU A 51 -1.99 -4.62 17.22
CA GLU A 51 -1.51 -5.82 17.91
C GLU A 51 -1.38 -5.53 19.40
N ASP A 52 -1.42 -6.55 20.25
CA ASP A 52 -0.95 -6.45 21.63
C ASP A 52 0.58 -6.62 21.72
N SER A 53 1.11 -6.62 22.94
CA SER A 53 2.55 -6.74 23.19
C SER A 53 3.17 -8.04 22.69
N ASP A 54 2.36 -9.10 22.51
CA ASP A 54 2.81 -10.41 22.05
C ASP A 54 2.65 -10.57 20.53
N GLY A 55 2.24 -9.50 19.84
CA GLY A 55 2.02 -9.49 18.40
C GLY A 55 0.68 -10.09 17.98
N TYR A 56 -0.22 -10.38 18.92
CA TYR A 56 -1.55 -10.88 18.59
C TYR A 56 -2.43 -9.74 18.08
N ARG A 57 -3.07 -9.96 16.92
CA ARG A 57 -3.99 -8.98 16.34
C ARG A 57 -5.26 -8.88 17.17
N LEU A 58 -5.47 -7.72 17.79
CA LEU A 58 -6.67 -7.39 18.54
C LEU A 58 -7.89 -7.32 17.64
N SER A 59 -9.06 -7.66 18.19
CA SER A 59 -10.34 -7.34 17.57
C SER A 59 -10.55 -5.82 17.50
N ASP A 60 -11.47 -5.36 16.66
CA ASP A 60 -11.69 -3.93 16.47
C ASP A 60 -12.08 -3.21 17.78
N ASP A 61 -12.95 -3.83 18.58
CA ASP A 61 -13.40 -3.27 19.86
C ASP A 61 -12.27 -3.23 20.88
N GLU A 62 -11.46 -4.30 20.97
CA GLU A 62 -10.29 -4.36 21.86
C GLU A 62 -9.24 -3.32 21.46
N ALA A 63 -8.95 -3.19 20.16
CA ALA A 63 -7.92 -2.29 19.65
C ALA A 63 -8.17 -0.82 20.01
N LEU A 64 -9.44 -0.40 20.03
CA LEU A 64 -9.86 0.98 20.36
C LEU A 64 -9.73 1.31 21.84
N VAL A 65 -9.89 0.33 22.73
CA VAL A 65 -9.80 0.52 24.19
C VAL A 65 -8.44 0.08 24.76
N TYR A 66 -7.58 -0.54 23.95
CA TYR A 66 -6.29 -1.05 24.38
C TYR A 66 -5.38 0.08 24.87
N ALA A 67 -5.00 -0.01 26.15
CA ALA A 67 -4.18 0.97 26.84
C ALA A 67 -2.66 0.68 26.80
N GLY A 68 -2.23 -0.39 26.11
CA GLY A 68 -0.80 -0.70 25.96
C GLY A 68 -0.10 0.14 24.90
N ASP A 69 1.23 0.01 24.82
CA ASP A 69 2.12 0.88 24.05
C ASP A 69 2.31 0.46 22.57
N THR A 70 1.44 -0.40 22.04
CA THR A 70 1.54 -0.85 20.66
C THR A 70 0.99 0.17 19.67
N THR A 71 1.58 0.20 18.47
CA THR A 71 1.24 1.16 17.41
C THR A 71 0.21 0.57 16.44
N TRP A 72 -0.62 1.44 15.84
CA TRP A 72 -1.52 1.04 14.76
C TRP A 72 -0.74 0.72 13.48
N ARG A 73 -1.10 -0.37 12.81
CA ARG A 73 -0.43 -0.87 11.60
C ARG A 73 -1.37 -0.87 10.40
N ILE A 74 -0.83 -0.56 9.22
CA ILE A 74 -1.58 -0.58 7.96
C ILE A 74 -1.76 -2.00 7.42
N THR A 75 -2.94 -2.31 6.89
CA THR A 75 -3.22 -3.58 6.19
C THR A 75 -2.91 -3.50 4.69
N LEU A 76 -2.98 -4.62 3.98
CA LEU A 76 -2.95 -4.60 2.50
C LEU A 76 -4.11 -3.77 1.92
N ALA A 77 -5.30 -3.85 2.52
CA ALA A 77 -6.45 -3.03 2.12
C ALA A 77 -6.22 -1.53 2.37
N GLY A 78 -5.54 -1.18 3.47
CA GLY A 78 -5.12 0.20 3.73
C GLY A 78 -4.12 0.70 2.69
N ARG A 79 -3.13 -0.12 2.31
CA ARG A 79 -2.16 0.21 1.25
C ARG A 79 -2.88 0.41 -0.09
N ARG A 80 -3.84 -0.46 -0.41
CA ARG A 80 -4.72 -0.32 -1.58
C ARG A 80 -5.50 1.00 -1.57
N ALA A 81 -6.08 1.35 -0.44
CA ALA A 81 -6.87 2.57 -0.26
C ALA A 81 -6.04 3.85 -0.32
N ALA A 82 -4.73 3.78 -0.08
CA ALA A 82 -3.79 4.90 -0.23
C ALA A 82 -3.49 5.25 -1.71
N LEU A 83 -3.82 4.36 -2.66
CA LEU A 83 -3.55 4.53 -4.08
C LEU A 83 -4.63 5.35 -4.78
N SER A 84 -4.21 6.23 -5.68
CA SER A 84 -5.12 6.77 -6.69
C SER A 84 -5.62 5.67 -7.63
N ALA A 85 -6.73 5.93 -8.33
CA ALA A 85 -7.27 5.00 -9.33
C ALA A 85 -6.24 4.67 -10.44
N ALA A 86 -5.44 5.66 -10.86
CA ALA A 86 -4.39 5.46 -11.86
C ALA A 86 -3.26 4.56 -11.33
N GLN A 87 -2.76 4.82 -10.11
CA GLN A 87 -1.73 4.00 -9.48
C GLN A 87 -2.19 2.56 -9.29
N TRP A 88 -3.45 2.37 -8.91
CA TRP A 88 -4.01 1.03 -8.78
C TRP A 88 -4.04 0.28 -10.10
N ARG A 89 -4.67 0.88 -11.11
CA ARG A 89 -4.76 0.29 -12.45
C ARG A 89 -3.37 -0.06 -12.98
N ASP A 90 -2.39 0.81 -12.79
CA ASP A 90 -1.05 0.58 -13.30
C ASP A 90 -0.32 -0.53 -12.48
N LEU A 91 -0.57 -0.63 -11.17
CA LEU A 91 -0.05 -1.72 -10.31
C LEU A 91 -0.65 -3.10 -10.66
N THR A 92 -1.89 -3.14 -11.16
CA THR A 92 -2.60 -4.40 -11.46
C THR A 92 -2.52 -4.81 -12.93
N GLU A 93 -2.67 -3.87 -13.87
CA GLU A 93 -2.87 -4.16 -15.30
C GLU A 93 -1.66 -3.81 -16.18
N ARG A 94 -0.68 -3.05 -15.67
CA ARG A 94 0.43 -2.51 -16.48
C ARG A 94 1.77 -3.09 -16.08
N VAL A 95 1.77 -4.36 -15.70
CA VAL A 95 2.95 -5.14 -15.33
C VAL A 95 3.04 -6.36 -16.25
N ASP A 96 4.23 -6.66 -16.77
CA ASP A 96 4.47 -7.85 -17.58
C ASP A 96 4.66 -9.12 -16.74
N ASP A 97 4.82 -10.27 -17.39
CA ASP A 97 4.97 -11.57 -16.72
C ASP A 97 6.22 -11.67 -15.83
N SER A 98 7.22 -10.80 -16.05
CA SER A 98 8.42 -10.72 -15.20
C SER A 98 8.22 -9.86 -13.95
N GLY A 99 7.05 -9.22 -13.82
CA GLY A 99 6.78 -8.27 -12.74
C GLY A 99 7.26 -6.84 -13.05
N ALA A 100 7.74 -6.56 -14.27
CA ALA A 100 8.22 -5.23 -14.64
C ALA A 100 7.06 -4.35 -15.13
N PHE A 101 7.07 -3.08 -14.75
CA PHE A 101 6.10 -2.11 -15.27
C PHE A 101 6.35 -1.84 -16.76
N THR A 102 5.28 -1.87 -17.54
CA THR A 102 5.35 -1.58 -18.98
C THR A 102 5.75 -0.12 -19.26
N SER A 103 6.21 0.17 -20.49
CA SER A 103 6.58 1.52 -20.92
C SER A 103 5.40 2.52 -20.93
N LYS A 104 4.16 2.02 -20.85
CA LYS A 104 2.94 2.86 -20.80
C LYS A 104 2.73 3.54 -19.44
N VAL A 105 3.41 3.09 -18.39
CA VAL A 105 3.30 3.66 -17.05
C VAL A 105 4.23 4.87 -16.95
N HIS A 106 3.65 6.03 -16.68
CA HIS A 106 4.38 7.28 -16.53
C HIS A 106 5.33 7.22 -15.32
N TRP A 107 6.50 7.86 -15.44
CA TRP A 107 7.55 7.83 -14.42
C TRP A 107 7.06 8.37 -13.06
N VAL A 108 6.19 9.39 -13.05
CA VAL A 108 5.57 9.90 -11.81
C VAL A 108 4.78 8.82 -11.06
N THR A 109 4.05 7.96 -11.79
CA THR A 109 3.32 6.85 -11.17
C THR A 109 4.28 5.82 -10.59
N LYS A 110 5.34 5.46 -11.33
CA LYS A 110 6.38 4.54 -10.87
C LYS A 110 7.07 5.04 -9.61
N ASN A 111 7.49 6.31 -9.58
CA ASN A 111 8.07 6.94 -8.40
C ASN A 111 7.11 6.97 -7.22
N GLY A 112 5.82 7.29 -7.46
CA GLY A 112 4.81 7.26 -6.42
C GLY A 112 4.58 5.86 -5.84
N LEU A 113 4.62 4.81 -6.66
CA LEU A 113 4.53 3.41 -6.21
C LEU A 113 5.81 2.97 -5.49
N ALA A 114 6.98 3.40 -5.97
CA ALA A 114 8.27 3.10 -5.36
C ALA A 114 8.40 3.73 -3.97
N TRP A 115 7.98 4.99 -3.83
CA TRP A 115 7.92 5.67 -2.55
C TRP A 115 7.00 4.97 -1.53
N LEU A 116 5.95 4.29 -1.99
CA LEU A 116 5.06 3.49 -1.14
C LEU A 116 5.58 2.05 -0.88
N GLY A 117 6.76 1.70 -1.38
CA GLY A 117 7.35 0.36 -1.27
C GLY A 117 6.65 -0.71 -2.13
N LEU A 118 5.81 -0.30 -3.10
CA LEU A 118 5.06 -1.20 -3.98
C LEU A 118 5.75 -1.45 -5.31
N ALA A 119 6.72 -0.61 -5.64
CA ALA A 119 7.62 -0.78 -6.77
C ALA A 119 9.07 -0.56 -6.31
N GLU A 120 10.02 -1.01 -7.11
CA GLU A 120 11.43 -0.72 -6.94
C GLU A 120 12.10 -0.65 -8.30
N TYR A 121 13.13 0.17 -8.43
CA TYR A 121 13.94 0.22 -9.63
C TYR A 121 15.05 -0.81 -9.54
N ARG A 122 15.32 -1.51 -10.64
CA ARG A 122 16.43 -2.46 -10.74
C ARG A 122 17.27 -2.19 -11.98
N ASP A 123 18.57 -2.41 -11.84
CA ASP A 123 19.49 -2.46 -12.98
C ASP A 123 19.40 -3.81 -13.72
N ASP A 124 20.18 -3.97 -14.79
CA ASP A 124 20.22 -5.19 -15.59
C ASP A 124 20.75 -6.42 -14.85
N HIS A 125 21.43 -6.22 -13.71
CA HIS A 125 21.89 -7.29 -12.82
C HIS A 125 20.87 -7.62 -11.71
N GLY A 126 19.74 -6.90 -11.66
CA GLY A 126 18.69 -7.07 -10.66
C GLY A 126 18.95 -6.36 -9.35
N ASN A 127 19.99 -5.52 -9.23
CA ASN A 127 20.25 -4.77 -8.00
C ASN A 127 19.24 -3.63 -7.86
N VAL A 128 18.73 -3.42 -6.65
CA VAL A 128 17.81 -2.33 -6.34
C VAL A 128 18.52 -0.98 -6.42
N GLN A 129 17.90 -0.04 -7.12
CA GLN A 129 18.37 1.32 -7.33
C GLN A 129 17.39 2.32 -6.70
N PRO A 130 17.87 3.50 -6.25
CA PRO A 130 17.05 4.47 -5.55
C PRO A 130 16.01 5.16 -6.45
N ASP A 131 16.28 5.28 -7.75
CA ASP A 131 15.43 5.92 -8.75
C ASP A 131 15.61 5.24 -10.13
N ASP A 132 15.14 5.87 -11.21
CA ASP A 132 15.23 5.32 -12.58
C ASP A 132 16.59 5.56 -13.26
N GLY A 133 17.55 6.19 -12.58
CA GLY A 133 18.87 6.52 -13.10
C GLY A 133 18.88 7.62 -14.15
N GLY A 134 17.76 8.33 -14.36
CA GLY A 134 17.65 9.38 -15.35
C GLY A 134 18.40 10.65 -14.92
N THR A 135 19.39 11.06 -15.69
CA THR A 135 20.14 12.32 -15.47
C THR A 135 19.59 13.50 -16.27
N GLY A 136 18.61 13.27 -17.14
CA GLY A 136 18.10 14.24 -18.11
C GLY A 136 18.89 14.30 -19.42
N GLU A 137 20.16 13.90 -19.41
CA GLU A 137 20.98 13.72 -20.63
C GLU A 137 20.72 12.34 -21.27
N HIS A 138 20.49 11.34 -20.44
CA HIS A 138 20.08 10.01 -20.83
C HIS A 138 18.70 9.71 -20.23
N GLY A 139 17.90 8.96 -20.99
CA GLY A 139 16.61 8.45 -20.50
C GLY A 139 16.80 7.49 -19.30
N PRO A 140 15.69 6.95 -18.75
CA PRO A 140 15.77 6.05 -17.61
C PRO A 140 16.67 4.84 -17.92
N LEU A 141 17.63 4.59 -17.04
CA LEU A 141 18.58 3.48 -17.13
C LEU A 141 18.05 2.23 -16.40
N PHE A 142 17.22 2.43 -15.38
CA PHE A 142 16.72 1.36 -14.53
C PHE A 142 15.24 1.10 -14.76
N ARG A 143 14.83 -0.17 -14.67
CA ARG A 143 13.44 -0.58 -14.89
C ARG A 143 12.72 -0.69 -13.56
N ALA A 144 11.49 -0.22 -13.51
CA ALA A 144 10.63 -0.40 -12.34
C ALA A 144 10.02 -1.81 -12.34
N PHE A 145 10.10 -2.49 -11.21
CA PHE A 145 9.47 -3.77 -10.94
C PHE A 145 8.51 -3.64 -9.77
N ARG A 146 7.46 -4.45 -9.77
CA ARG A 146 6.56 -4.60 -8.63
C ARG A 146 7.28 -5.38 -7.52
N THR A 147 7.23 -4.87 -6.29
CA THR A 147 7.79 -5.59 -5.13
C THR A 147 6.89 -6.76 -4.73
N GLU A 148 7.35 -7.64 -3.83
CA GLU A 148 6.49 -8.68 -3.25
C GLU A 148 5.27 -8.08 -2.55
N LEU A 149 5.46 -6.97 -1.82
CA LEU A 149 4.36 -6.23 -1.22
C LEU A 149 3.41 -5.66 -2.28
N GLY A 150 3.95 -5.07 -3.36
CA GLY A 150 3.16 -4.60 -4.50
C GLY A 150 2.33 -5.71 -5.14
N GLN A 151 2.90 -6.92 -5.27
CA GLN A 151 2.21 -8.10 -5.77
C GLN A 151 1.05 -8.50 -4.84
N ARG A 152 1.28 -8.57 -3.53
CA ARG A 152 0.24 -8.91 -2.54
C ARG A 152 -0.89 -7.89 -2.52
N VAL A 153 -0.58 -6.61 -2.69
CA VAL A 153 -1.60 -5.55 -2.80
C VAL A 153 -2.38 -5.69 -4.11
N ALA A 154 -1.72 -5.99 -5.24
CA ALA A 154 -2.36 -6.21 -6.53
C ALA A 154 -3.33 -7.40 -6.50
N GLN A 155 -2.96 -8.50 -5.84
CA GLN A 155 -3.78 -9.71 -5.72
C GLN A 155 -5.07 -9.53 -4.92
N LEU A 156 -5.22 -8.44 -4.16
CA LEU A 156 -6.53 -8.09 -3.58
C LEU A 156 -7.59 -7.91 -4.67
N ALA A 157 -7.21 -7.41 -5.86
CA ALA A 157 -8.10 -7.30 -7.01
C ALA A 157 -8.69 -8.65 -7.41
N GLU A 158 -7.84 -9.68 -7.44
CA GLU A 158 -8.21 -11.04 -7.85
C GLU A 158 -9.13 -11.67 -6.80
N ALA A 159 -8.81 -11.52 -5.52
CA ALA A 159 -9.63 -12.01 -4.41
C ALA A 159 -11.03 -11.38 -4.37
N ASP A 160 -11.17 -10.13 -4.85
CA ASP A 160 -12.44 -9.42 -4.97
C ASP A 160 -13.21 -9.81 -6.25
N THR A 161 -12.53 -10.35 -7.28
CA THR A 161 -13.15 -10.72 -8.58
C THR A 161 -13.68 -12.16 -8.60
N PHE A 162 -13.13 -13.05 -7.76
CA PHE A 162 -13.50 -14.47 -7.70
C PHE A 162 -14.56 -14.82 -6.62
N LYS A 163 -15.38 -13.86 -6.19
CA LYS A 163 -16.42 -14.08 -5.15
C LYS A 163 -17.79 -13.54 -5.54
#